data_AF-A0A1W9HIA1-F1
#
_entry.id   AF-A0A1W9HIA1-F1
#
_cell.length_a   1.000
_cell.length_b   1.000
_cell.length_c   1.000
_cell.angle_alpha   90.00
_cell.angle_beta   90.00
_cell.angle_gamma   90.00
#
_symmetry.space_group_name_H-M   'P 1'
#
loop_
_entity.id
_entity.type
_entity.pdbx_description
1 polymer ?
#
loop_
_entity_poly.entity_id
_entity_poly.type
_entity_poly.pdbx_seq_one_letter_code
_entity_poly.pdbx_strand_id
1 'polypeptide(L)'
;MANNFTNKILDLSQKLKYKSKNNKSGKAAANGDVEVVDITFKRQEIIADERRRVKRTILTEFIGACIVIPNQGLCKVTISNISDKGMGFDMDRDYGHLQIGDEVALRIYLNNKTYFPFTVRVNHVNEVEGEAAFRHGVSFVKGEFNDVALHHFVKFIESVSSSLETDNGDIMVTKLKV
;
A
#
# COMPACT_ATOMS: atom_id res chain seq x y z
N MET A 1 -26.36 -47.10 19.23
CA MET A 1 -26.29 -46.79 17.78
C MET A 1 -25.21 -45.73 17.61
N ALA A 2 -24.07 -46.09 17.01
CA ALA A 2 -22.95 -45.17 16.81
C ALA A 2 -22.65 -45.08 15.30
N ASN A 3 -22.82 -43.88 14.75
CA ASN A 3 -22.57 -43.58 13.33
C ASN A 3 -21.06 -43.42 13.10
N ASN A 4 -20.47 -44.35 12.36
CA ASN A 4 -19.09 -44.25 11.88
C ASN A 4 -19.04 -43.36 10.64
N PHE A 5 -18.61 -42.11 10.81
CA PHE A 5 -18.21 -41.24 9.70
C PHE A 5 -16.89 -41.76 9.10
N THR A 6 -16.97 -42.37 7.92
CA THR A 6 -15.81 -42.81 7.16
C THR A 6 -15.26 -41.63 6.36
N ASN A 7 -14.18 -41.01 6.85
CA ASN A 7 -13.39 -40.04 6.09
C ASN A 7 -12.73 -40.76 4.89
N LYS A 8 -13.28 -40.57 3.68
CA LYS A 8 -12.63 -40.96 2.43
C LYS A 8 -11.45 -40.02 2.15
N ILE A 9 -10.28 -40.37 2.64
CA ILE A 9 -9.02 -39.77 2.20
C ILE A 9 -8.76 -40.28 0.78
N LEU A 10 -8.73 -39.37 -0.19
CA LEU A 10 -8.45 -39.66 -1.58
C LEU A 10 -6.92 -39.78 -1.76
N ASP A 11 -6.41 -41.01 -1.71
CA ASP A 11 -4.98 -41.27 -1.89
C ASP A 11 -4.58 -41.14 -3.38
N LEU A 12 -4.06 -39.97 -3.73
CA LEU A 12 -3.65 -39.60 -5.10
C LEU A 12 -2.27 -40.17 -5.49
N SER A 13 -1.55 -40.78 -4.57
CA SER A 13 -0.18 -41.28 -4.79
C SER A 13 -0.12 -42.42 -5.82
N GLN A 14 -1.20 -43.18 -5.99
CA GLN A 14 -1.27 -44.28 -6.95
C GLN A 14 -1.45 -43.81 -8.40
N LYS A 15 -2.09 -42.65 -8.64
CA LYS A 15 -2.30 -42.12 -10.01
C LYS A 15 -1.03 -41.53 -10.62
N LEU A 16 -0.09 -41.06 -9.80
CA LEU A 16 1.19 -40.52 -10.27
C LEU A 16 2.13 -41.61 -10.80
N LYS A 17 2.13 -42.80 -10.20
CA LYS A 17 3.00 -43.91 -10.65
C LYS A 17 2.51 -44.57 -11.95
N TYR A 18 1.21 -44.54 -12.24
CA TYR A 18 0.67 -45.12 -13.47
C TYR A 18 1.04 -44.31 -14.73
N LYS A 19 1.20 -42.98 -14.62
CA LYS A 19 1.64 -42.13 -15.74
C LYS A 19 3.14 -42.24 -16.06
N SER A 20 3.97 -42.66 -15.10
CA SER A 20 5.43 -42.74 -15.29
C SER A 20 5.88 -43.96 -16.11
N LYS A 21 5.07 -45.02 -16.22
CA LYS A 21 5.49 -46.28 -16.86
C LYS A 21 5.14 -46.41 -18.35
N ASN A 22 4.36 -45.49 -18.93
CA ASN A 22 3.85 -45.63 -20.30
C ASN A 22 4.44 -44.68 -21.36
N ASN A 23 5.40 -43.81 -21.01
CA ASN A 23 6.05 -42.94 -22.00
C ASN A 23 7.49 -43.43 -22.32
N LYS A 24 7.57 -44.52 -23.09
CA LYS A 24 8.75 -44.87 -23.90
C LYS A 24 8.31 -45.21 -25.32
N SER A 25 8.01 -44.19 -26.12
CA SER A 25 8.22 -44.13 -27.58
C SER A 25 7.51 -42.90 -28.15
N GLY A 26 8.23 -42.09 -28.93
CA GLY A 26 7.68 -40.95 -29.67
C GLY A 26 8.49 -39.67 -29.52
N LYS A 27 9.56 -39.53 -30.31
CA LYS A 27 10.13 -38.21 -30.65
C LYS A 27 9.24 -37.56 -31.70
N ALA A 28 8.72 -36.36 -31.42
CA ALA A 28 8.81 -35.16 -32.28
C ALA A 28 7.81 -34.06 -31.83
N ALA A 29 8.33 -32.83 -31.80
CA ALA A 29 7.64 -31.55 -31.95
C ALA A 29 6.64 -31.09 -30.86
N ALA A 30 7.15 -30.29 -29.91
CA ALA A 30 6.66 -28.94 -29.61
C ALA A 30 7.52 -28.35 -28.47
N ASN A 31 8.50 -27.51 -28.82
CA ASN A 31 9.10 -26.57 -27.87
C ASN A 31 8.03 -25.53 -27.54
N GLY A 32 7.17 -25.84 -26.57
CA GLY A 32 6.50 -24.83 -25.78
C GLY A 32 7.25 -24.78 -24.46
N ASP A 33 8.11 -23.78 -24.28
CA ASP A 33 8.60 -23.41 -22.95
C ASP A 33 7.37 -23.16 -22.08
N VAL A 34 7.02 -24.14 -21.25
CA VAL A 34 6.08 -23.90 -20.16
C VAL A 34 6.91 -23.14 -19.13
N GLU A 35 6.90 -21.81 -19.26
CA GLU A 35 7.46 -20.90 -18.27
C GLU A 35 6.78 -21.23 -16.94
N VAL A 36 7.50 -21.91 -16.05
CA VAL A 36 7.05 -22.18 -14.69
C VAL A 36 7.07 -20.84 -13.97
N VAL A 37 5.97 -20.11 -14.11
CA VAL A 37 5.74 -18.85 -13.41
C VAL A 37 5.71 -19.17 -11.92
N ASP A 38 6.68 -18.65 -11.18
CA ASP A 38 6.72 -18.78 -9.73
C ASP A 38 5.52 -18.01 -9.13
N ILE A 39 4.45 -18.75 -8.82
CA ILE A 39 3.20 -18.25 -8.26
C ILE A 39 3.46 -17.55 -6.91
N THR A 40 4.55 -17.89 -6.22
CA THR A 40 4.96 -17.30 -4.95
C THR A 40 5.36 -15.84 -5.13
N PHE A 41 6.12 -15.53 -6.18
CA PHE A 41 6.57 -14.17 -6.48
C PHE A 41 5.39 -13.26 -6.84
N LYS A 42 4.50 -13.74 -7.72
CA LYS A 42 3.28 -13.00 -8.11
C LYS A 42 2.36 -12.70 -6.92
N ARG A 43 2.23 -13.63 -5.98
CA ARG A 43 1.44 -13.39 -4.75
C ARG A 43 2.06 -12.32 -3.86
N GLN A 44 3.38 -12.31 -3.71
CA GLN A 44 4.06 -11.29 -2.90
C GLN A 44 3.94 -9.89 -3.51
N GLU A 45 4.01 -9.79 -4.84
CA GLU A 45 3.79 -8.55 -5.58
C GLU A 45 2.36 -8.01 -5.36
N ILE A 46 1.34 -8.87 -5.51
CA ILE A 46 -0.06 -8.51 -5.26
C ILE A 46 -0.26 -8.01 -3.81
N ILE A 47 0.28 -8.73 -2.82
CA ILE A 47 0.17 -8.33 -1.41
C ILE A 47 0.88 -6.98 -1.16
N ALA A 48 2.03 -6.75 -1.81
CA ALA A 48 2.75 -5.49 -1.67
C ALA A 48 1.96 -4.31 -2.26
N ASP A 49 1.31 -4.52 -3.40
CA ASP A 49 0.50 -3.49 -4.05
C ASP A 49 -0.78 -3.19 -3.27
N GLU A 50 -1.44 -4.20 -2.72
CA GLU A 50 -2.58 -4.01 -1.80
C GLU A 50 -2.17 -3.18 -0.58
N ARG A 51 -1.04 -3.51 0.06
CA ARG A 51 -0.50 -2.75 1.19
C ARG A 51 -0.21 -1.29 0.83
N ARG A 52 0.35 -1.02 -0.35
CA ARG A 52 0.61 0.34 -0.85
C ARG A 52 -0.69 1.10 -1.06
N ARG A 53 -1.68 0.46 -1.69
CA ARG A 53 -2.99 1.06 -1.97
C ARG A 53 -3.69 1.44 -0.67
N VAL A 54 -3.74 0.52 0.29
CA VAL A 54 -4.36 0.76 1.60
C VAL A 54 -3.66 1.88 2.34
N LYS A 55 -2.32 1.87 2.39
CA LYS A 55 -1.54 2.94 3.02
C LYS A 55 -1.85 4.30 2.39
N ARG A 56 -1.93 4.38 1.05
CA ARG A 56 -2.31 5.60 0.34
C ARG A 56 -3.71 6.05 0.75
N THR A 57 -4.69 5.15 0.76
CA THR A 57 -6.07 5.47 1.14
C THR A 57 -6.17 6.08 2.53
N ILE A 58 -5.52 5.50 3.54
CA ILE A 58 -5.50 6.07 4.90
C ILE A 58 -4.91 7.49 4.88
N LEU A 59 -3.80 7.67 4.16
CA LEU A 59 -3.10 8.94 4.10
C LEU A 59 -3.90 10.05 3.39
N THR A 60 -4.67 9.71 2.35
CA THR A 60 -5.55 10.65 1.65
C THR A 60 -6.84 10.97 2.41
N GLU A 61 -7.50 9.94 2.97
CA GLU A 61 -8.88 10.07 3.47
C GLU A 61 -8.94 10.38 4.96
N PHE A 62 -7.99 9.86 5.76
CA PHE A 62 -8.04 9.96 7.21
C PHE A 62 -7.22 11.13 7.76
N ILE A 63 -6.21 11.59 7.03
CA ILE A 63 -5.21 12.54 7.55
C ILE A 63 -5.24 13.84 6.75
N GLY A 64 -5.68 14.92 7.41
CA GLY A 64 -5.54 16.27 6.84
C GLY A 64 -4.12 16.78 7.02
N ALA A 65 -3.45 17.14 5.92
CA ALA A 65 -2.12 17.73 5.96
C ALA A 65 -2.11 19.11 5.29
N CYS A 66 -1.37 20.04 5.89
CA CYS A 66 -1.08 21.33 5.27
C CYS A 66 0.41 21.65 5.38
N ILE A 67 0.94 22.35 4.39
CA ILE A 67 2.27 22.94 4.44
C ILE A 67 2.15 24.45 4.60
N VAL A 68 3.17 25.06 5.19
CA VAL A 68 3.29 26.51 5.27
C VAL A 68 4.20 26.99 4.15
N ILE A 69 3.62 27.68 3.17
CA ILE A 69 4.36 28.30 2.06
C ILE A 69 4.64 29.76 2.43
N PRO A 70 5.90 30.23 2.35
CA PRO A 70 6.23 31.64 2.50
C PRO A 70 5.38 32.51 1.56
N ASN A 71 4.81 33.60 2.07
CA ASN A 71 3.96 34.57 1.33
C ASN A 71 2.58 34.08 0.87
N GLN A 72 2.29 32.77 0.88
CA GLN A 72 0.99 32.21 0.49
C GLN A 72 0.19 31.69 1.69
N GLY A 73 0.87 31.34 2.80
CA GLY A 73 0.23 30.83 4.01
C GLY A 73 0.05 29.31 3.99
N LEU A 74 -1.08 28.84 4.51
CA LEU A 74 -1.36 27.41 4.64
C LEU A 74 -1.94 26.85 3.34
N CYS A 75 -1.26 25.87 2.78
CA CYS A 75 -1.72 25.12 1.61
C CYS A 75 -2.07 23.69 2.03
N LYS A 76 -3.25 23.20 1.63
CA LYS A 76 -3.64 21.80 1.86
C LYS A 76 -2.85 20.92 0.91
N VAL A 77 -2.31 19.82 1.44
CA VAL A 77 -1.57 18.83 0.67
C VAL A 77 -2.13 17.45 0.90
N THR A 78 -1.90 16.58 -0.07
CA THR A 78 -2.32 15.19 0.00
C THR A 78 -1.10 14.31 0.26
N ILE A 79 -1.07 13.56 1.35
CA ILE A 79 0.05 12.65 1.62
C ILE A 79 -0.10 11.40 0.75
N SER A 80 0.90 11.11 -0.08
CA SER A 80 0.90 9.95 -0.98
C SER A 80 1.61 8.73 -0.37
N ASN A 81 2.69 8.94 0.38
CA ASN A 81 3.40 7.88 1.10
C ASN A 81 4.09 8.45 2.35
N ILE A 82 4.42 7.57 3.29
CA ILE A 82 5.17 7.93 4.51
C ILE A 82 6.11 6.78 4.92
N SER A 83 7.24 7.09 5.52
CA SER A 83 8.23 6.14 6.04
C SER A 83 9.03 6.80 7.17
N ASP A 84 9.84 6.05 7.90
CA ASP A 84 10.69 6.60 8.99
C ASP A 84 11.68 7.68 8.49
N LYS A 85 12.03 7.67 7.21
CA LYS A 85 13.02 8.60 6.63
C LYS A 85 12.39 9.85 6.05
N GLY A 86 11.11 9.81 5.70
CA GLY A 86 10.48 10.86 4.93
C GLY A 86 9.11 10.47 4.38
N MET A 87 8.54 11.38 3.60
CA MET A 87 7.20 11.23 3.03
C MET A 87 7.13 11.78 1.62
N GLY A 88 6.06 11.40 0.91
CA GLY A 88 5.65 12.03 -0.33
C GLY A 88 4.34 12.76 -0.11
N PHE A 89 4.22 13.97 -0.64
CA PHE A 89 2.95 14.68 -0.70
C PHE A 89 2.74 15.32 -2.07
N ASP A 90 1.48 15.57 -2.39
CA ASP A 90 1.04 16.16 -3.65
C ASP A 90 0.44 17.53 -3.35
N MET A 91 0.85 18.53 -4.12
CA MET A 91 0.35 19.91 -4.10
C MET A 91 -0.38 20.21 -5.40
N ASP A 92 -1.49 20.95 -5.32
CA ASP A 92 -2.18 21.46 -6.51
C ASP A 92 -1.28 22.42 -7.30
N ARG A 93 -1.34 22.34 -8.63
CA ARG A 93 -0.57 23.19 -9.56
C ARG A 93 -0.83 24.67 -9.35
N ASP A 94 -2.02 25.03 -8.87
CA ASP A 94 -2.41 26.43 -8.59
C ASP A 94 -1.55 27.09 -7.50
N TYR A 95 -1.01 26.30 -6.56
CA TYR A 95 -0.09 26.79 -5.52
C TYR A 95 1.37 26.78 -5.97
N GLY A 96 1.66 26.26 -7.17
CA GLY A 96 3.02 26.10 -7.69
C GLY A 96 3.74 24.92 -7.05
N HIS A 97 5.06 25.03 -6.95
CA HIS A 97 5.94 23.98 -6.42
C HIS A 97 6.99 24.55 -5.47
N LEU A 98 7.41 23.73 -4.51
CA LEU A 98 8.61 23.97 -3.71
C LEU A 98 9.88 23.64 -4.51
N GLN A 99 11.00 24.23 -4.13
CA GLN A 99 12.30 23.94 -4.73
C GLN A 99 13.03 22.83 -3.97
N ILE A 100 13.91 22.11 -4.67
CA ILE A 100 14.76 21.10 -4.04
C ILE A 100 15.70 21.80 -3.05
N GLY A 101 15.79 21.29 -1.84
CA GLY A 101 16.56 21.85 -0.75
C GLY A 101 15.76 22.74 0.20
N ASP A 102 14.54 23.14 -0.17
CA ASP A 102 13.68 23.95 0.70
C ASP A 102 13.33 23.19 1.97
N GLU A 103 13.40 23.90 3.10
CA GLU A 103 12.87 23.44 4.38
C GLU A 103 11.52 24.10 4.63
N VAL A 104 10.48 23.29 4.77
CA VAL A 104 9.11 23.75 4.97
C VAL A 104 8.49 23.13 6.20
N ALA A 105 7.71 23.92 6.92
CA ALA A 105 6.93 23.42 8.04
C ALA A 105 5.67 22.72 7.52
N LEU A 106 5.51 21.45 7.90
CA LEU A 106 4.34 20.64 7.63
C LEU A 106 3.50 20.48 8.90
N ARG A 107 2.18 20.44 8.75
CA ARG A 107 1.20 20.31 9.82
C ARG A 107 0.26 19.17 9.51
N ILE A 108 0.24 18.16 10.37
CA ILE A 108 -0.73 17.06 10.33
C ILE A 108 -1.86 17.37 11.30
N TYR A 109 -3.08 17.51 10.81
CA TYR A 109 -4.24 17.83 11.62
C TYR A 109 -4.85 16.56 12.21
N LEU A 110 -4.99 16.53 13.53
CA LEU A 110 -5.67 15.45 14.25
C LEU A 110 -7.16 15.75 14.43
N ASN A 111 -7.53 17.03 14.37
CA ASN A 111 -8.90 17.52 14.29
C ASN A 111 -8.90 18.93 13.68
N ASN A 112 -10.07 19.59 13.67
CA ASN A 112 -10.28 20.89 13.04
C ASN A 112 -9.48 22.06 13.66
N LYS A 113 -8.91 21.90 14.86
CA LYS A 113 -8.22 22.97 15.59
C LYS A 113 -6.81 22.62 16.06
N THR A 114 -6.46 21.34 16.15
CA THR A 114 -5.18 20.87 16.65
C THR A 114 -4.40 20.14 15.58
N TYR A 115 -3.14 20.52 15.42
CA TYR A 115 -2.21 19.91 14.49
C TYR A 115 -0.89 19.56 15.16
N PHE A 116 -0.19 18.62 14.53
CA PHE A 116 1.14 18.15 14.85
C PHE A 116 2.13 18.74 13.83
N PRO A 117 3.00 19.69 14.21
CA PRO A 117 3.96 20.30 13.30
C PRO A 117 5.31 19.57 13.26
N PHE A 118 5.96 19.59 12.10
CA PHE A 118 7.36 19.19 11.93
C PHE A 118 7.92 19.78 10.64
N THR A 119 9.24 19.87 10.54
CA THR A 119 9.92 20.40 9.34
C THR A 119 10.38 19.28 8.43
N VAL A 120 10.19 19.49 7.13
CA VAL A 120 10.63 18.59 6.08
C VAL A 120 11.53 19.32 5.09
N ARG A 121 12.48 18.59 4.51
CA ARG A 121 13.35 19.07 3.45
C ARG A 121 12.98 18.42 2.12
N VAL A 122 12.80 19.23 1.08
CA VAL A 122 12.47 18.75 -0.26
C VAL A 122 13.68 18.13 -0.93
N ASN A 123 13.55 16.87 -1.37
CA ASN A 123 14.61 16.12 -2.02
C ASN A 123 14.39 15.98 -3.54
N HIS A 124 13.13 15.85 -3.97
CA HIS A 124 12.77 15.77 -5.38
C HIS A 124 11.35 16.29 -5.61
N VAL A 125 11.11 16.75 -6.84
CA VAL A 125 9.83 17.28 -7.30
C VAL A 125 9.54 16.69 -8.67
N ASN A 126 8.36 16.09 -8.83
CA ASN A 126 7.90 15.53 -10.09
C ASN A 126 6.52 16.10 -10.43
N GLU A 127 6.27 16.43 -11.69
CA GLU A 127 4.92 16.71 -12.16
C GLU A 127 4.19 15.37 -12.38
N VAL A 128 2.98 15.24 -11.85
CA VAL A 128 2.18 14.03 -12.05
C VAL A 128 1.36 14.21 -13.33
N GLU A 129 1.68 13.45 -14.38
CA GLU A 129 0.91 13.54 -15.63
C GLU A 129 -0.53 13.08 -15.41
N GLY A 130 -1.51 13.95 -15.72
CA GLY A 130 -2.95 13.66 -15.65
C GLY A 130 -3.65 14.06 -14.34
N GLU A 131 -2.92 14.27 -13.26
CA GLU A 131 -3.40 14.90 -12.02
C GLU A 131 -2.73 16.27 -11.99
N ALA A 132 -3.44 17.39 -12.06
CA ALA A 132 -2.85 18.74 -12.12
C ALA A 132 -2.14 19.13 -10.80
N ALA A 133 -1.08 18.40 -10.45
CA ALA A 133 -0.43 18.41 -9.15
C ALA A 133 1.06 18.11 -9.29
N PHE A 134 1.85 18.71 -8.39
CA PHE A 134 3.26 18.41 -8.21
C PHE A 134 3.44 17.48 -7.02
N ARG A 135 4.17 16.39 -7.23
CA ARG A 135 4.57 15.45 -6.18
C ARG A 135 5.94 15.82 -5.63
N HIS A 136 5.99 16.06 -4.34
CA HIS A 136 7.21 16.37 -3.59
C HIS A 136 7.59 15.18 -2.72
N GLY A 137 8.82 14.71 -2.89
CA GLY A 137 9.42 13.76 -1.97
C GLY A 137 10.33 14.48 -1.00
N VAL A 138 10.08 14.27 0.29
CA VAL A 138 10.73 15.02 1.36
C VAL A 138 11.31 14.09 2.43
N SER A 139 12.35 14.56 3.11
CA SER A 139 12.94 13.89 4.29
C SER A 139 12.65 14.69 5.55
N PHE A 140 12.50 13.98 6.66
CA PHE A 140 12.34 14.62 7.97
C PHE A 140 13.65 15.28 8.41
N VAL A 141 13.55 16.53 8.87
CA VAL A 141 14.66 17.20 9.53
C VAL A 141 14.79 16.60 10.93
N LYS A 142 15.98 16.10 11.28
CA LYS A 142 16.25 15.50 12.59
C LYS A 142 16.61 16.55 13.63
N GLY A 143 16.37 16.23 14.89
CA GLY A 143 16.71 17.08 16.04
C GLY A 143 15.59 18.05 16.40
N GLU A 144 14.38 17.86 15.87
CA GLU A 144 13.23 18.65 16.27
C GLU A 144 12.59 18.07 17.54
N PHE A 145 11.87 18.94 18.27
CA PHE A 145 11.14 18.56 19.49
C PHE A 145 10.15 17.40 19.26
N ASN A 146 9.67 17.24 18.03
CA ASN A 146 8.63 16.31 17.66
C ASN A 146 9.11 15.00 17.02
N ASP A 147 10.42 14.73 16.98
CA ASP A 147 10.99 13.53 16.33
C ASP A 147 10.38 12.21 16.88
N VAL A 148 10.21 12.11 18.19
CA VAL A 148 9.66 10.91 18.85
C VAL A 148 8.20 10.70 18.47
N ALA A 149 7.40 11.78 18.49
CA ALA A 149 5.99 11.72 18.13
C ALA A 149 5.81 11.37 16.64
N LEU A 150 6.66 11.94 15.77
CA LEU A 150 6.66 11.63 14.35
C LEU A 150 6.98 10.17 14.10
N HIS A 151 8.00 9.63 14.79
CA HIS A 151 8.33 8.21 14.70
C HIS A 151 7.16 7.30 15.10
N HIS A 152 6.50 7.59 16.23
CA HIS A 152 5.32 6.82 16.65
C HIS A 152 4.15 6.94 15.68
N PHE A 153 3.93 8.13 15.11
CA PHE A 153 2.92 8.34 14.10
C PHE A 153 3.19 7.51 12.84
N VAL A 154 4.42 7.50 12.34
CA VAL A 154 4.83 6.68 11.20
C VAL A 154 4.59 5.20 11.50
N LYS A 155 5.04 4.73 12.67
CA LYS A 155 4.85 3.32 13.09
C LYS A 155 3.39 2.94 13.24
N PHE A 156 2.56 3.85 13.73
CA PHE A 156 1.12 3.65 13.80
C PHE A 156 0.53 3.45 12.41
N ILE A 157 0.83 4.34 11.45
CA ILE A 157 0.32 4.21 10.08
C ILE A 157 0.82 2.92 9.42
N GLU A 158 2.08 2.55 9.61
CA GLU A 158 2.64 1.29 9.11
C GLU A 158 1.93 0.07 9.71
N SER A 159 1.72 0.06 11.03
CA SER A 159 1.05 -1.02 11.74
C SER A 159 -0.41 -1.17 11.29
N VAL A 160 -1.16 -0.07 11.23
CA VAL A 160 -2.56 -0.09 10.78
C VAL A 160 -2.63 -0.59 9.34
N SER A 161 -1.80 -0.04 8.45
CA SER A 161 -1.76 -0.48 7.03
C SER A 161 -1.43 -1.97 6.87
N SER A 162 -0.70 -2.56 7.83
CA SER A 162 -0.34 -3.99 7.80
C SER A 162 -1.44 -4.93 8.30
N SER A 163 -2.34 -4.43 9.14
CA SER A 163 -3.36 -5.23 9.84
C SER A 163 -4.78 -4.94 9.35
N LEU A 164 -4.93 -4.21 8.25
CA LEU A 164 -6.25 -3.90 7.70
C LEU A 164 -6.86 -5.10 7.00
N GLU A 165 -8.11 -5.36 7.33
CA GLU A 165 -8.95 -6.37 6.69
C GLU A 165 -9.90 -5.70 5.69
N THR A 166 -10.18 -6.38 4.59
CA THR A 166 -11.16 -5.89 3.61
C THR A 166 -12.54 -6.41 4.00
N ASP A 167 -13.43 -5.51 4.38
CA ASP A 167 -14.84 -5.82 4.54
C ASP A 167 -15.51 -5.88 3.17
N ASN A 168 -16.06 -7.04 2.81
CA ASN A 168 -16.82 -7.24 1.57
C ASN A 168 -18.34 -7.04 1.78
N GLY A 169 -18.75 -6.63 2.98
CA GLY A 169 -20.14 -6.52 3.39
C GLY A 169 -20.80 -7.87 3.66
N ASP A 170 -21.78 -7.87 4.54
CA ASP A 170 -22.66 -9.02 4.74
C ASP A 170 -23.64 -9.12 3.56
N ILE A 171 -23.30 -9.92 2.53
CA ILE A 171 -24.29 -10.33 1.53
C ILE A 171 -25.23 -11.32 2.21
N MET A 172 -26.26 -10.78 2.86
CA MET A 172 -27.41 -11.54 3.32
C MET A 172 -28.18 -12.01 2.09
N VAL A 173 -27.88 -13.21 1.59
CA VAL A 173 -28.71 -13.88 0.59
C VAL A 173 -29.98 -14.35 1.31
N THR A 174 -30.93 -13.44 1.49
CA THR A 174 -32.27 -13.78 1.98
C THR A 174 -32.93 -14.66 0.93
N LYS A 175 -32.89 -15.98 1.12
CA LYS A 175 -33.75 -16.91 0.38
C LYS A 175 -35.19 -16.70 0.88
N LEU A 176 -35.82 -15.62 0.46
CA LEU A 176 -37.28 -15.50 0.52
C LEU A 176 -37.84 -16.52 -0.48
N LYS A 177 -38.32 -17.65 0.04
CA LYS A 177 -39.25 -18.50 -0.68
C LYS A 177 -40.57 -17.73 -0.74
N VAL A 178 -40.91 -17.24 -1.92
CA VAL A 178 -42.28 -16.89 -2.29
C VAL A 178 -43.05 -18.18 -2.55
#